data_AF-A0A537L2L8-F1
#
_entry.id   AF-A0A537L2L8-F1
#
_cell.length_a   1.000
_cell.length_b   1.000
_cell.length_c   1.000
_cell.angle_alpha   90.00
_cell.angle_beta   90.00
_cell.angle_gamma   90.00
#
_symmetry.space_group_name_H-M   'P 1'
#
loop_
_entity.id
_entity.type
_entity.pdbx_description
1 polymer ?
#
loop_
_entity_poly.entity_id
_entity_poly.type
_entity_poly.pdbx_seq_one_letter_code
_entity_poly.pdbx_strand_id
1 'polypeptide(L)' 'MSFLDDRQKRTGWLLIVISALYIVWFFKVRLLAEGLPIERREWIYFIGMSVCLMLGTANVRMAALRDEKRKLQESNKKSA' A
#
# COMPACT_ATOMS: atom_id res chain seq x y z
N MET A 1 -6.36 -18.06 9.75
CA MET A 1 -6.37 -16.78 9.01
C MET A 1 -7.77 -16.60 8.42
N SER A 2 -8.50 -15.53 8.74
CA SER A 2 -9.76 -15.30 8.01
C SER A 2 -9.42 -14.97 6.55
N PHE A 3 -10.16 -15.56 5.61
CA PHE A 3 -9.92 -15.37 4.17
C PHE A 3 -9.94 -13.89 3.75
N LEU A 4 -10.69 -13.06 4.49
CA LEU A 4 -10.78 -11.62 4.26
C LEU A 4 -9.50 -10.87 4.66
N ASP A 5 -8.85 -11.26 5.76
CA ASP A 5 -7.61 -10.59 6.20
C ASP A 5 -6.43 -10.93 5.27
N ASP A 6 -6.39 -12.16 4.74
CA ASP A 6 -5.35 -12.55 3.77
C ASP A 6 -5.52 -11.83 2.43
N ARG A 7 -6.77 -11.66 1.96
CA ARG A 7 -7.08 -10.84 0.79
C ARG A 7 -6.72 -9.37 1.02
N GLN A 8 -7.10 -8.80 2.16
CA GLN A 8 -6.80 -7.39 2.48
C GLN A 8 -5.29 -7.12 2.49
N LYS A 9 -4.50 -8.03 3.07
CA LYS A 9 -3.03 -7.95 3.08
C LYS A 9 -2.46 -8.04 1.67
N ARG A 10 -2.91 -8.99 0.84
CA ARG A 10 -2.47 -9.12 -0.56
C ARG A 10 -2.82 -7.90 -1.40
N THR A 11 -4.03 -7.39 -1.29
CA THR A 11 -4.46 -6.16 -1.99
C THR A 11 -3.64 -4.96 -1.55
N GLY A 12 -3.36 -4.83 -0.24
CA GLY A 12 -2.51 -3.78 0.29
C GLY A 12 -1.10 -3.81 -0.31
N TRP A 13 -0.48 -5.00 -0.36
CA TRP A 13 0.82 -5.18 -1.02
C TRP A 13 0.79 -4.88 -2.51
N LEU A 14 -0.26 -5.31 -3.22
CA LEU A 14 -0.41 -5.03 -4.64
C LEU A 14 -0.48 -3.53 -4.92
N LEU A 15 -1.27 -2.78 -4.14
CA LEU A 15 -1.31 -1.32 -4.22
C LEU A 15 0.05 -0.69 -3.96
N ILE A 16 0.78 -1.15 -2.94
CA ILE A 16 2.11 -0.63 -2.62
C ILE A 16 3.08 -0.84 -3.80
N VAL A 17 3.15 -2.06 -4.33
CA VAL A 17 4.10 -2.38 -5.40
C VAL A 17 3.80 -1.56 -6.66
N ILE A 18 2.54 -1.52 -7.11
CA ILE A 18 2.18 -0.79 -8.32
C ILE A 18 2.41 0.72 -8.14
N SER A 19 2.02 1.28 -6.99
CA SER A 19 2.27 2.69 -6.67
C SER A 19 3.75 3.02 -6.62
N ALA A 20 4.56 2.21 -5.93
CA ALA A 20 5.99 2.44 -5.81
C ALA A 20 6.69 2.36 -7.17
N LEU A 21 6.36 1.36 -7.99
CA LEU A 21 6.90 1.23 -9.34
C LEU A 21 6.58 2.45 -10.20
N TYR A 22 5.32 2.90 -10.18
CA TYR A 22 4.92 4.11 -10.92
C TYR A 22 5.69 5.34 -10.43
N ILE A 23 5.78 5.56 -9.11
CA ILE A 23 6.45 6.73 -8.55
C ILE A 23 7.93 6.74 -8.95
N VAL A 24 8.63 5.60 -8.82
CA VAL A 24 10.03 5.47 -9.24
C VAL A 24 10.18 5.74 -10.73
N TRP A 25 9.28 5.18 -11.57
CA TRP A 25 9.29 5.44 -13.00
C TRP A 25 9.05 6.92 -13.31
N PHE A 26 8.08 7.56 -12.66
CA PHE A 26 7.78 8.98 -12.84
C PHE A 26 8.99 9.85 -12.50
N PHE A 27 9.65 9.59 -11.37
CA PHE A 27 10.88 10.27 -11.01
C PHE A 27 11.96 10.06 -12.07
N LYS A 28 12.23 8.82 -12.46
CA LYS A 28 13.33 8.49 -13.37
C LYS A 28 13.12 8.99 -14.81
N VAL A 29 11.90 8.86 -15.33
CA VAL A 29 11.60 9.02 -16.76
C VAL A 29 10.92 10.35 -17.06
N ARG A 30 10.16 10.91 -16.12
CA ARG A 30 9.40 12.15 -16.36
C ARG A 30 9.96 13.36 -15.63
N LEU A 31 10.45 13.19 -14.39
CA LEU A 31 10.95 14.30 -13.59
C LEU A 31 12.43 14.58 -13.78
N LEU A 32 13.27 13.53 -13.79
CA LEU A 32 14.73 13.66 -13.77
C LEU A 32 15.37 13.48 -15.16
N ALA A 33 14.63 12.96 -16.14
CA ALA A 33 15.11 12.87 -17.51
C ALA A 33 14.72 14.13 -18.28
N GLU A 34 15.62 14.58 -19.18
CA GLU A 34 15.29 15.60 -20.16
C GLU A 34 14.24 15.04 -21.12
N GLY A 35 13.04 15.62 -21.10
CA GLY A 35 11.92 15.11 -21.86
C GLY A 35 10.81 16.15 -22.01
N LEU A 36 9.70 15.73 -22.64
CA LEU A 36 8.53 16.57 -22.83
C LEU A 36 8.05 17.16 -21.49
N PRO A 37 7.55 18.40 -21.49
CA PRO A 37 6.95 19.01 -20.30
C PRO A 37 5.96 18.06 -19.63
N ILE A 38 5.96 18.05 -18.29
CA ILE A 38 5.05 17.20 -17.54
C ILE A 38 3.63 17.74 -17.70
N GLU A 39 2.73 16.90 -18.21
CA GLU A 39 1.35 17.29 -18.42
C GLU A 39 0.57 17.31 -17.10
N ARG A 40 -0.48 18.15 -17.03
CA ARG A 40 -1.38 18.20 -15.86
C ARG A 40 -1.95 16.82 -15.49
N ARG A 41 -2.24 15.97 -16.49
CA ARG A 41 -2.75 14.62 -16.26
C ARG A 41 -1.76 13.75 -15.49
N GLU A 42 -0.47 13.90 -15.76
CA GLU A 42 0.59 13.14 -15.11
C GLU A 42 0.77 13.53 -13.65
N TRP A 43 0.60 14.82 -13.33
CA TRP A 43 0.55 15.27 -11.93
C TRP A 43 -0.64 14.66 -11.17
N ILE A 44 -1.81 14.55 -11.81
CA ILE A 44 -2.97 13.90 -11.22
C ILE A 44 -2.67 12.42 -10.96
N TYR A 45 -2.03 11.72 -11.91
CA TYR A 45 -1.61 10.33 -11.71
C TYR A 45 -0.58 10.20 -10.59
N PHE A 46 0.40 11.10 -10.49
CA PHE A 46 1.36 11.11 -9.40
C PHE A 46 0.71 11.26 -8.03
N ILE A 47 -0.23 12.19 -7.89
CA ILE A 47 -1.00 12.37 -6.64
C ILE A 47 -1.84 11.12 -6.36
N GLY A 48 -2.55 10.61 -7.35
CA GLY A 48 -3.36 9.40 -7.22
C GLY A 48 -2.55 8.19 -6.76
N MET A 49 -1.38 7.97 -7.36
CA MET A 49 -0.49 6.86 -7.02
C MET A 49 0.13 7.03 -5.63
N SER A 50 0.41 8.27 -5.21
CA SER A 50 0.83 8.58 -3.84
C SER A 50 -0.26 8.24 -2.82
N VAL A 51 -1.52 8.59 -3.10
CA VAL A 51 -2.65 8.21 -2.24
C VAL A 51 -2.84 6.69 -2.22
N CYS A 52 -2.76 6.01 -3.36
CA CYS A 52 -2.80 4.55 -3.42
C CYS A 52 -1.70 3.88 -2.59
N LEU A 53 -0.49 4.46 -2.54
CA LEU A 53 0.60 3.99 -1.70
C LEU A 53 0.24 4.08 -0.21
N MET A 54 -0.33 5.22 0.21
CA MET A 54 -0.80 5.42 1.58
C MET A 54 -1.92 4.44 1.95
N LEU A 55 -2.89 4.22 1.07
CA LEU A 55 -3.97 3.26 1.30
C LEU A 55 -3.46 1.81 1.35
N GLY A 56 -2.51 1.46 0.48
CA GLY A 56 -1.87 0.15 0.49
C GLY A 56 -1.15 -0.14 1.80
N THR A 57 -0.32 0.81 2.28
CA THR A 57 0.39 0.70 3.56
C THR A 57 -0.58 0.64 4.75
N ALA A 58 -1.63 1.46 4.76
CA ALA A 58 -2.66 1.42 5.79
C ALA A 58 -3.37 0.05 5.84
N ASN A 59 -3.70 -0.53 4.67
CA ASN A 59 -4.33 -1.86 4.58
C ASN A 59 -3.44 -2.97 5.14
N VAL A 60 -2.15 -2.98 4.79
CA VAL A 60 -1.20 -3.97 5.33
C VAL A 60 -1.04 -3.80 6.84
N ARG A 61 -0.94 -2.57 7.34
CA ARG A 61 -0.82 -2.29 8.78
C ARG A 61 -2.05 -2.71 9.55
N MET A 62 -3.25 -2.43 9.03
CA MET A 62 -4.50 -2.86 9.68
C MET A 62 -4.63 -4.39 9.72
N ALA A 63 -4.23 -5.08 8.65
CA ALA A 63 -4.20 -6.54 8.64
C ALA A 63 -3.26 -7.09 9.72
N ALA A 64 -2.05 -6.54 9.85
CA ALA A 64 -1.10 -6.93 10.89
C ALA A 64 -1.63 -6.70 12.31
N LEU A 65 -2.24 -5.53 12.57
CA LEU A 65 -2.83 -5.21 13.88
C LEU A 65 -3.99 -6.14 14.25
N ARG A 66 -4.79 -6.59 13.26
CA ARG A 66 -5.87 -7.56 13.49
C ARG A 66 -5.32 -8.93 13.88
N ASP A 67 -4.23 -9.35 13.24
CA ASP A 67 -3.56 -10.61 13.57
C ASP A 67 -2.97 -10.58 14.99
N GLU A 68 -2.36 -9.46 15.39
CA GLU A 68 -1.86 -9.28 16.77
C GLU A 68 -2.98 -9.32 17.81
N LYS A 69 -4.09 -8.61 17.58
CA LYS A 69 -5.25 -8.61 18.50
C LYS A 69 -5.82 -10.02 18.69
N ARG A 70 -5.89 -10.83 17.63
CA ARG A 70 -6.35 -12.23 17.73
C ARG A 70 -5.40 -13.08 18.57
N LYS A 71 -4.09 -12.98 18.33
CA LYS A 71 -3.09 -13.72 19.11
C LYS A 71 -3.16 -13.38 20.60
N LEU A 72 -3.34 -12.11 20.95
CA LEU A 72 -3.51 -11.67 22.33
C LEU A 72 -4.78 -12.24 22.98
N GLN A 73 -5.91 -12.26 22.26
CA GLN A 73 -7.15 -12.86 22.75
C GLN A 73 -7.03 -14.38 22.97
N GLU A 74 -6.38 -15.09 22.05
CA GLU A 74 -6.10 -16.53 22.19
C GLU A 74 -5.19 -16.83 23.38
N SER A 75 -4.16 -16.00 23.61
CA SER A 75 -3.26 -16.12 24.77
C SER A 75 -4.01 -15.89 26.09
N ASN A 76 -4.84 -14.84 26.16
CA ASN A 76 -5.63 -14.55 27.36
C ASN A 76 -6.63 -15.67 27.67
N LYS A 77 -7.26 -16.26 26.65
CA LYS A 77 -8.17 -17.40 26.82
C LYS A 77 -7.47 -18.67 27.31
N LYS A 78 -6.20 -18.88 26.94
CA LYS A 78 -5.40 -20.03 27.40
C LYS A 78 -4.83 -19.86 28.81
N SER A 79 -4.74 -18.63 29.30
CA SER A 79 -4.17 -18.29 30.61
C SER A 79 -5.24 -18.15 31.71
N ALA A 80 -6.52 -18.23 31.33
CA ALA A 80 -7.69 -18.23 32.22
C ALA A 80 -8.28 -19.64 32.29
#